data_AF-A0A956GLB5-F1
#
_entry.id   AF-A0A956GLB5-F1
#
_cell.length_a   1.000
_cell.length_b   1.000
_cell.length_c   1.000
_cell.angle_alpha   90.00
_cell.angle_beta   90.00
_cell.angle_gamma   90.00
#
_symmetry.space_group_name_H-M   'P 1'
#
loop_
_entity.id
_entity.type
_entity.pdbx_description
1 polymer ?
#
loop_
_entity_poly.entity_id
_entity_poly.type
_entity_poly.pdbx_seq_one_letter_code
_entity_poly.pdbx_strand_id
1 'polypeptide(L)'
;MKTTGRVIVILSLVLATALVGCKKDEKKSASSAGGGAAKPAAGDVRQALAMIPIDADGVLGVDLGALRKSELFKSYEKDVVERVGGDLAAFKQACGFDPMDKVQQVVAGAKGKRGSEDVIAVLRGLPRTEMMACADKASKDPTLVPDTTVTIDGAFVVVSSSRGAIGLTFIDDATLVAARKAGAAPTKAEMDAIVAAKDGDGITGSKGFMDMIDGLDTTRSVWFVLNGHSQTIRDAGRGFLDFEAAFGTVDITSSLDLQLSARLESEDAAKGMADGFGRTLDSMKKSLLKGVITDVTVESKGKDVRLHAKMTRDQLTQLADFAKGMLGNLLR
;
A
#
# COMPACT_ATOMS: atom_id res chain seq x y z
N MET A 1 -13.35 23.93 19.83
CA MET A 1 -13.97 23.00 18.86
C MET A 1 -13.75 21.58 19.34
N LYS A 2 -14.67 20.63 19.10
CA LYS A 2 -14.49 19.22 19.52
C LYS A 2 -13.69 18.46 18.47
N THR A 3 -12.58 17.84 18.88
CA THR A 3 -11.81 16.86 18.09
C THR A 3 -12.00 15.48 18.69
N THR A 4 -12.90 14.69 18.10
CA THR A 4 -13.25 13.31 18.48
C THR A 4 -13.27 12.40 17.23
N GLY A 5 -13.28 11.07 17.41
CA GLY A 5 -13.34 10.09 16.31
C GLY A 5 -11.98 9.59 15.75
N ARG A 6 -10.96 9.43 16.59
CA ARG A 6 -9.57 9.07 16.19
C ARG A 6 -9.02 7.81 16.86
N VAL A 7 -9.48 6.62 16.41
CA VAL A 7 -8.88 5.31 16.75
C VAL A 7 -8.82 4.32 15.58
N ILE A 8 -9.76 4.33 14.62
CA ILE A 8 -9.62 3.50 13.39
C ILE A 8 -8.49 4.07 12.53
N VAL A 9 -7.25 3.69 12.84
CA VAL A 9 -6.07 4.05 12.07
C VAL A 9 -5.24 2.85 11.67
N ILE A 10 -4.95 1.81 12.47
CA ILE A 10 -3.96 0.78 12.06
C ILE A 10 -4.19 0.21 10.63
N LEU A 11 -5.42 -0.17 10.26
CA LEU A 11 -5.74 -0.56 8.87
C LEU A 11 -5.84 0.64 7.92
N SER A 12 -6.53 1.70 8.35
CA SER A 12 -6.67 2.95 7.57
C SER A 12 -5.34 3.69 7.38
N LEU A 13 -4.24 3.27 8.01
CA LEU A 13 -2.92 3.86 7.93
C LEU A 13 -2.12 3.21 6.82
N VAL A 14 -2.14 1.87 6.74
CA VAL A 14 -1.63 1.15 5.57
C VAL A 14 -2.33 1.68 4.32
N LEU A 15 -3.68 1.79 4.37
CA LEU A 15 -4.45 2.38 3.28
C LEU A 15 -4.24 3.90 3.13
N ALA A 16 -3.97 4.69 4.18
CA ALA A 16 -3.72 6.13 4.02
C ALA A 16 -2.30 6.43 3.54
N THR A 17 -1.26 5.69 3.92
CA THR A 17 0.06 5.84 3.30
C THR A 17 0.02 5.39 1.84
N ALA A 18 -0.85 4.45 1.48
CA ALA A 18 -1.13 4.07 0.10
C ALA A 18 -1.93 5.13 -0.70
N LEU A 19 -2.94 5.75 -0.09
CA LEU A 19 -3.95 6.56 -0.81
C LEU A 19 -3.82 8.08 -0.60
N VAL A 20 -3.23 8.54 0.51
CA VAL A 20 -2.98 9.98 0.78
C VAL A 20 -1.66 10.45 0.16
N GLY A 21 -0.77 9.52 -0.23
CA GLY A 21 0.35 9.80 -1.14
C GLY A 21 -0.08 10.13 -2.58
N CYS A 22 -1.29 9.72 -3.00
CA CYS A 22 -1.75 9.82 -4.39
C CYS A 22 -2.28 11.21 -4.81
N LYS A 23 -1.46 12.24 -4.64
CA LYS A 23 -1.48 13.43 -5.53
C LYS A 23 -0.40 13.26 -6.60
N LYS A 24 -0.78 12.63 -7.71
CA LYS A 24 -0.15 12.53 -9.04
C LYS A 24 1.24 13.18 -9.25
N ASP A 25 2.26 12.38 -9.61
CA ASP A 25 3.30 12.67 -10.64
C ASP A 25 4.16 11.42 -11.06
N GLU A 26 4.83 11.46 -12.24
CA GLU A 26 5.27 10.32 -13.12
C GLU A 26 6.45 10.69 -14.09
N LYS A 27 7.20 9.89 -14.92
CA LYS A 27 7.40 8.45 -15.37
C LYS A 27 8.78 8.38 -16.15
N LYS A 28 9.73 7.39 -16.20
CA LYS A 28 9.94 5.95 -15.80
C LYS A 28 11.50 5.62 -15.74
N SER A 29 12.28 4.63 -16.27
CA SER A 29 12.36 3.23 -16.82
C SER A 29 13.85 2.75 -16.84
N ALA A 30 14.27 1.46 -16.82
CA ALA A 30 13.57 0.16 -16.98
C ALA A 30 14.09 -1.00 -16.03
N SER A 31 14.61 -2.15 -16.53
CA SER A 31 14.77 -3.44 -15.80
C SER A 31 16.18 -4.11 -15.87
N SER A 32 16.47 -5.11 -15.01
CA SER A 32 17.67 -5.99 -15.00
C SER A 32 17.26 -7.48 -14.90
N ALA A 33 18.16 -8.43 -15.17
CA ALA A 33 17.82 -9.85 -15.31
C ALA A 33 18.85 -10.85 -14.73
N GLY A 34 18.35 -11.99 -14.23
CA GLY A 34 19.10 -13.23 -14.09
C GLY A 34 19.66 -13.56 -12.70
N GLY A 35 18.96 -14.39 -11.92
CA GLY A 35 19.47 -14.99 -10.69
C GLY A 35 18.43 -15.90 -10.03
N GLY A 36 18.63 -17.22 -10.06
CA GLY A 36 17.73 -18.19 -9.43
C GLY A 36 17.89 -18.18 -7.90
N ALA A 37 16.81 -17.89 -7.16
CA ALA A 37 16.80 -17.84 -5.71
C ALA A 37 15.83 -18.87 -5.10
N ALA A 38 16.03 -19.22 -3.83
CA ALA A 38 15.33 -20.30 -3.16
C ALA A 38 13.86 -19.98 -2.82
N LYS A 39 13.05 -21.04 -2.71
CA LYS A 39 11.63 -20.98 -2.31
C LYS A 39 11.47 -20.29 -0.93
N PRO A 40 10.62 -19.25 -0.79
CA PRO A 40 10.38 -18.59 0.49
C PRO A 40 9.82 -19.53 1.57
N ALA A 41 10.13 -19.21 2.83
CA ALA A 41 9.56 -19.86 4.01
C ALA A 41 8.14 -19.32 4.33
N ALA A 42 7.43 -20.00 5.23
CA ALA A 42 5.99 -19.82 5.49
C ALA A 42 5.56 -18.39 5.89
N GLY A 43 4.27 -18.11 5.68
CA GLY A 43 3.72 -16.74 5.59
C GLY A 43 3.97 -16.14 4.21
N ASP A 44 3.73 -16.93 3.16
CA ASP A 44 3.91 -16.56 1.75
C ASP A 44 3.01 -15.37 1.36
N VAL A 45 3.52 -14.47 0.51
CA VAL A 45 2.72 -13.41 -0.13
C VAL A 45 1.52 -14.04 -0.87
N ARG A 46 1.67 -15.22 -1.47
CA ARG A 46 0.55 -15.97 -2.08
C ARG A 46 -0.56 -16.32 -1.10
N GLN A 47 -0.24 -16.65 0.15
CA GLN A 47 -1.25 -16.91 1.17
C GLN A 47 -2.07 -15.64 1.47
N ALA A 48 -1.43 -14.47 1.52
CA ALA A 48 -2.14 -13.21 1.67
C ALA A 48 -2.98 -12.83 0.43
N LEU A 49 -2.49 -13.14 -0.78
CA LEU A 49 -3.21 -12.93 -2.03
C LEU A 49 -4.46 -13.82 -2.18
N ALA A 50 -4.41 -15.05 -1.68
CA ALA A 50 -5.56 -15.96 -1.68
C ALA A 50 -6.73 -15.43 -0.83
N MET A 51 -6.42 -14.67 0.23
CA MET A 51 -7.42 -14.05 1.11
C MET A 51 -8.09 -12.81 0.52
N ILE A 52 -7.53 -12.21 -0.55
CA ILE A 52 -8.05 -10.99 -1.18
C ILE A 52 -9.04 -11.38 -2.30
N PRO A 53 -10.17 -10.67 -2.51
CA PRO A 53 -11.16 -11.03 -3.52
C PRO A 53 -10.59 -11.03 -4.94
N ILE A 54 -10.98 -12.02 -5.75
CA ILE A 54 -10.50 -12.23 -7.13
C ILE A 54 -10.70 -11.02 -8.06
N ASP A 55 -11.72 -10.21 -7.77
CA ASP A 55 -12.13 -9.02 -8.51
C ASP A 55 -11.82 -7.71 -7.77
N ALA A 56 -10.66 -7.66 -7.09
CA ALA A 56 -10.13 -6.45 -6.49
C ALA A 56 -9.84 -5.34 -7.53
N ASP A 57 -9.98 -4.09 -7.08
CA ASP A 57 -9.57 -2.89 -7.81
C ASP A 57 -8.04 -2.74 -7.80
N GLY A 58 -7.38 -3.26 -6.75
CA GLY A 58 -5.93 -3.31 -6.65
C GLY A 58 -5.40 -4.00 -5.40
N VAL A 59 -4.09 -4.27 -5.43
CA VAL A 59 -3.29 -4.88 -4.36
C VAL A 59 -2.03 -4.07 -4.13
N LEU A 60 -1.61 -3.96 -2.87
CA LEU A 60 -0.37 -3.35 -2.42
C LEU A 60 0.32 -4.28 -1.41
N GLY A 61 1.61 -4.53 -1.59
CA GLY A 61 2.49 -5.03 -0.54
C GLY A 61 3.47 -3.96 -0.07
N VAL A 62 3.79 -3.98 1.23
CA VAL A 62 4.72 -3.06 1.88
C VAL A 62 5.57 -3.85 2.88
N ASP A 63 6.90 -3.82 2.73
CA ASP A 63 7.83 -4.28 3.76
C ASP A 63 8.23 -3.10 4.66
N LEU A 64 7.47 -2.94 5.75
CA LEU A 64 7.75 -1.93 6.77
C LEU A 64 9.07 -2.24 7.52
N GLY A 65 9.50 -3.50 7.60
CA GLY A 65 10.77 -3.92 8.17
C GLY A 65 11.99 -3.56 7.32
N ALA A 66 11.85 -3.49 6.00
CA ALA A 66 12.81 -2.89 5.08
C ALA A 66 12.77 -1.36 5.17
N LEU A 67 11.58 -0.76 5.11
CA LEU A 67 11.40 0.69 5.19
C LEU A 67 12.00 1.29 6.47
N ARG A 68 11.75 0.72 7.66
CA ARG A 68 12.34 1.19 8.93
C ARG A 68 13.87 1.14 8.95
N LYS A 69 14.52 0.29 8.13
CA LYS A 69 15.99 0.24 8.01
C LYS A 69 16.54 1.34 7.10
N SER A 70 15.76 1.80 6.12
CA SER A 70 16.16 2.81 5.14
C SER A 70 16.57 4.15 5.77
N GLU A 71 17.51 4.86 5.12
CA GLU A 71 17.88 6.22 5.56
C GLU A 71 16.80 7.25 5.20
N LEU A 72 16.08 7.01 4.10
CA LEU A 72 15.02 7.90 3.66
C LEU A 72 13.86 7.89 4.66
N PHE A 73 13.40 6.71 5.11
CA PHE A 73 12.36 6.62 6.13
C PHE A 73 12.79 7.33 7.41
N LYS A 74 13.98 7.05 7.95
CA LYS A 74 14.51 7.74 9.16
C LYS A 74 14.55 9.26 9.01
N SER A 75 14.82 9.77 7.81
CA SER A 75 14.82 11.22 7.52
C SER A 75 13.42 11.84 7.51
N TYR A 76 12.37 11.03 7.27
CA TYR A 76 10.96 11.45 7.23
C TYR A 76 10.10 10.79 8.33
N GLU A 77 10.69 10.03 9.26
CA GLU A 77 9.96 9.18 10.21
C GLU A 77 9.06 10.02 11.11
N LYS A 78 9.59 11.12 11.64
CA LYS A 78 8.80 12.12 12.38
C LYS A 78 7.66 12.68 11.53
N ASP A 79 7.93 13.03 10.27
CA ASP A 79 6.99 13.61 9.31
C ASP A 79 5.85 12.62 8.95
N VAL A 80 6.18 11.33 8.90
CA VAL A 80 5.21 10.23 8.74
C VAL A 80 4.43 10.08 10.04
N VAL A 81 5.09 9.87 11.17
CA VAL A 81 4.50 9.68 12.51
C VAL A 81 3.59 10.85 12.91
N GLU A 82 3.89 12.11 12.57
CA GLU A 82 2.99 13.23 12.87
C GLU A 82 1.70 13.22 12.04
N ARG A 83 1.75 12.81 10.76
CA ARG A 83 0.56 12.63 9.90
C ARG A 83 -0.27 11.40 10.31
N VAL A 84 0.40 10.41 10.88
CA VAL A 84 -0.09 9.08 11.29
C VAL A 84 -0.67 9.06 12.71
N GLY A 85 -0.06 9.82 13.62
CA GLY A 85 0.23 9.29 14.95
C GLY A 85 -0.52 9.88 16.12
N GLY A 86 -1.53 10.72 15.90
CA GLY A 86 -2.49 11.03 16.97
C GLY A 86 -3.14 9.75 17.50
N ASP A 87 -3.60 8.91 16.58
CA ASP A 87 -4.22 7.62 16.86
C ASP A 87 -3.17 6.55 17.29
N LEU A 88 -1.93 6.58 16.77
CA LEU A 88 -0.87 5.66 17.24
C LEU A 88 -0.33 6.00 18.64
N ALA A 89 -0.17 7.28 18.99
CA ALA A 89 0.26 7.67 20.33
C ALA A 89 -0.79 7.24 21.37
N ALA A 90 -2.08 7.41 21.06
CA ALA A 90 -3.18 6.89 21.86
C ALA A 90 -3.13 5.36 21.98
N PHE A 91 -2.92 4.63 20.87
CA PHE A 91 -2.74 3.17 20.90
C PHE A 91 -1.53 2.75 21.76
N LYS A 92 -0.37 3.41 21.61
CA LYS A 92 0.85 3.12 22.38
C LYS A 92 0.65 3.37 23.88
N GLN A 93 -0.09 4.42 24.24
CA GLN A 93 -0.50 4.72 25.61
C GLN A 93 -1.51 3.70 26.17
N ALA A 94 -2.47 3.24 25.36
CA ALA A 94 -3.48 2.26 25.75
C ALA A 94 -2.89 0.84 25.89
N CYS A 95 -2.08 0.41 24.92
CA CYS A 95 -1.60 -0.96 24.78
C CYS A 95 -0.20 -1.22 25.36
N GLY A 96 0.61 -0.17 25.57
CA GLY A 96 1.98 -0.30 26.07
C GLY A 96 3.04 -0.68 25.02
N PHE A 97 2.67 -0.85 23.75
CA PHE A 97 3.59 -1.13 22.64
C PHE A 97 3.21 -0.35 21.38
N ASP A 98 4.17 -0.17 20.47
CA ASP A 98 3.92 0.44 19.16
C ASP A 98 3.67 -0.63 18.09
N PRO A 99 2.57 -0.57 17.33
CA PRO A 99 2.35 -1.49 16.22
C PRO A 99 3.32 -1.21 15.06
N MET A 100 3.79 0.02 14.86
CA MET A 100 4.73 0.33 13.78
C MET A 100 6.14 -0.22 14.03
N ASP A 101 6.56 -0.37 15.29
CA ASP A 101 7.81 -1.06 15.64
C ASP A 101 7.72 -2.57 15.31
N LYS A 102 6.52 -3.16 15.41
CA LYS A 102 6.25 -4.60 15.36
C LYS A 102 5.95 -5.10 13.94
N VAL A 103 5.04 -4.46 13.21
CA VAL A 103 4.64 -4.91 11.85
C VAL A 103 5.87 -4.97 10.94
N GLN A 104 6.12 -6.13 10.35
CA GLN A 104 7.20 -6.36 9.40
C GLN A 104 6.71 -6.14 7.97
N GLN A 105 5.60 -6.78 7.59
CA GLN A 105 5.06 -6.75 6.24
C GLN A 105 3.55 -6.54 6.29
N VAL A 106 3.00 -5.82 5.31
CA VAL A 106 1.56 -5.81 5.05
C VAL A 106 1.30 -6.10 3.58
N VAL A 107 0.34 -6.98 3.30
CA VAL A 107 -0.24 -7.15 1.97
C VAL A 107 -1.72 -6.83 2.07
N ALA A 108 -2.21 -5.90 1.26
CA ALA A 108 -3.58 -5.40 1.31
C ALA A 108 -4.18 -5.32 -0.09
N GLY A 109 -5.46 -5.67 -0.21
CA GLY A 109 -6.26 -5.47 -1.41
C GLY A 109 -7.58 -4.79 -1.09
N ALA A 110 -8.10 -4.05 -2.07
CA ALA A 110 -9.33 -3.26 -1.94
C ALA A 110 -10.19 -3.36 -3.19
N LYS A 111 -11.50 -3.17 -3.01
CA LYS A 111 -12.53 -3.23 -4.04
C LYS A 111 -13.68 -2.29 -3.71
N GLY A 112 -14.22 -1.61 -4.72
CA GLY A 112 -15.40 -0.76 -4.59
C GLY A 112 -15.09 0.70 -4.29
N LYS A 113 -16.15 1.49 -4.22
CA LYS A 113 -16.06 2.96 -4.20
C LYS A 113 -15.69 3.51 -2.82
N ARG A 114 -15.05 4.69 -2.83
CA ARG A 114 -14.56 5.36 -1.62
C ARG A 114 -15.64 5.55 -0.56
N GLY A 115 -15.42 5.02 0.64
CA GLY A 115 -16.35 5.02 1.77
C GLY A 115 -17.18 3.74 1.91
N SER A 116 -17.27 2.92 0.86
CA SER A 116 -17.97 1.63 0.83
C SER A 116 -17.07 0.51 0.31
N GLU A 117 -15.76 0.61 0.53
CA GLU A 117 -14.78 -0.38 0.07
C GLU A 117 -14.91 -1.70 0.85
N ASP A 118 -14.84 -2.81 0.11
CA ASP A 118 -14.36 -4.08 0.66
C ASP A 118 -12.83 -4.00 0.72
N VAL A 119 -12.25 -4.29 1.88
CA VAL A 119 -10.79 -4.22 2.12
C VAL A 119 -10.37 -5.44 2.91
N ILE A 120 -9.30 -6.11 2.48
CA ILE A 120 -8.66 -7.19 3.23
C ILE A 120 -7.17 -6.90 3.28
N ALA A 121 -6.58 -6.93 4.47
CA ALA A 121 -5.14 -6.82 4.67
C ALA A 121 -4.62 -7.88 5.64
N VAL A 122 -3.43 -8.37 5.35
CA VAL A 122 -2.68 -9.36 6.14
C VAL A 122 -1.42 -8.67 6.64
N LEU A 123 -1.33 -8.48 7.95
CA LEU A 123 -0.25 -7.79 8.65
C LEU A 123 0.60 -8.83 9.41
N ARG A 124 1.87 -8.96 9.04
CA ARG A 124 2.82 -9.91 9.65
C ARG A 124 3.72 -9.21 10.66
N GLY A 125 4.10 -9.94 11.71
CA GLY A 125 4.96 -9.44 12.79
C GLY A 125 4.23 -8.78 13.96
N LEU A 126 2.89 -8.81 13.99
CA LEU A 126 2.10 -8.34 15.13
C LEU A 126 1.89 -9.48 16.14
N PRO A 127 2.54 -9.46 17.32
CA PRO A 127 2.41 -10.53 18.29
C PRO A 127 0.98 -10.61 18.83
N ARG A 128 0.33 -11.74 18.57
CA ARG A 128 -1.06 -12.04 18.92
C ARG A 128 -1.35 -11.79 20.39
N THR A 129 -0.45 -12.18 21.29
CA THR A 129 -0.62 -12.02 22.74
C THR A 129 -0.70 -10.54 23.15
N GLU A 130 0.13 -9.67 22.60
CA GLU A 130 0.12 -8.22 22.91
C GLU A 130 -1.15 -7.55 22.33
N MET A 131 -1.49 -7.89 21.08
CA MET A 131 -2.68 -7.38 20.40
C MET A 131 -3.98 -7.79 21.10
N MET A 132 -4.13 -9.07 21.44
CA MET A 132 -5.33 -9.58 22.13
C MET A 132 -5.43 -9.06 23.56
N ALA A 133 -4.31 -8.90 24.28
CA ALA A 133 -4.31 -8.27 25.60
C ALA A 133 -4.76 -6.80 25.55
N CYS A 134 -4.38 -6.05 24.51
CA CYS A 134 -4.89 -4.69 24.35
C CYS A 134 -6.36 -4.67 23.92
N ALA A 135 -6.82 -5.58 23.05
CA ALA A 135 -8.22 -5.69 22.67
C ALA A 135 -9.11 -5.98 23.90
N ASP A 136 -8.70 -6.92 24.77
CA ASP A 136 -9.36 -7.24 26.03
C ASP A 136 -9.47 -6.00 26.94
N LYS A 137 -8.34 -5.31 27.16
CA LYS A 137 -8.29 -4.06 27.94
C LYS A 137 -9.22 -2.98 27.36
N ALA A 138 -9.19 -2.76 26.05
CA ALA A 138 -10.02 -1.79 25.35
C ALA A 138 -11.52 -2.13 25.35
N SER A 139 -11.87 -3.42 25.37
CA SER A 139 -13.27 -3.87 25.51
C SER A 139 -13.85 -3.64 26.91
N LYS A 140 -12.99 -3.55 27.93
CA LYS A 140 -13.36 -3.36 29.34
C LYS A 140 -13.30 -1.90 29.77
N ASP A 141 -12.41 -1.11 29.16
CA ASP A 141 -12.25 0.32 29.41
C ASP A 141 -12.35 1.13 28.10
N PRO A 142 -13.56 1.64 27.77
CA PRO A 142 -13.78 2.44 26.56
C PRO A 142 -13.14 3.83 26.63
N THR A 143 -12.56 4.25 27.77
CA THR A 143 -11.83 5.53 27.85
C THR A 143 -10.47 5.47 27.15
N LEU A 144 -9.91 4.26 26.98
CA LEU A 144 -8.68 4.01 26.24
C LEU A 144 -8.82 4.21 24.73
N VAL A 145 -10.03 3.99 24.21
CA VAL A 145 -10.36 4.09 22.78
C VAL A 145 -11.68 4.84 22.57
N PRO A 146 -11.72 6.18 22.78
CA PRO A 146 -12.94 6.96 22.64
C PRO A 146 -13.63 6.79 21.28
N ASP A 147 -14.96 6.92 21.28
CA ASP A 147 -15.84 6.72 20.12
C ASP A 147 -15.73 5.31 19.46
N THR A 148 -15.16 4.32 20.17
CA THR A 148 -14.88 2.97 19.65
C THR A 148 -15.43 1.86 20.55
N THR A 149 -16.10 0.88 19.96
CA THR A 149 -16.55 -0.36 20.62
C THR A 149 -15.66 -1.51 20.15
N VAL A 150 -15.12 -2.29 21.09
CA VAL A 150 -14.38 -3.53 20.83
C VAL A 150 -15.18 -4.72 21.37
N THR A 151 -15.45 -5.71 20.52
CA THR A 151 -16.03 -6.99 20.95
C THR A 151 -15.11 -8.16 20.57
N ILE A 152 -15.14 -9.23 21.36
CA ILE A 152 -14.20 -10.37 21.26
C ILE A 152 -14.98 -11.67 21.31
N ASP A 153 -14.73 -12.57 20.35
CA ASP A 153 -15.27 -13.92 20.28
C ASP A 153 -14.15 -14.91 19.91
N GLY A 154 -13.36 -15.27 20.94
CA GLY A 154 -12.19 -16.13 20.82
C GLY A 154 -11.03 -15.40 20.15
N ALA A 155 -10.64 -15.85 18.95
CA ALA A 155 -9.61 -15.19 18.14
C ALA A 155 -10.15 -14.05 17.27
N PHE A 156 -11.47 -13.97 17.08
CA PHE A 156 -12.13 -12.94 16.29
C PHE A 156 -12.42 -11.71 17.16
N VAL A 157 -12.07 -10.52 16.67
CA VAL A 157 -12.29 -9.23 17.32
C VAL A 157 -12.96 -8.29 16.33
N VAL A 158 -14.00 -7.57 16.74
CA VAL A 158 -14.61 -6.50 15.95
C VAL A 158 -14.31 -5.16 16.59
N VAL A 159 -13.81 -4.22 15.78
CA VAL A 159 -13.56 -2.83 16.19
C VAL A 159 -14.51 -1.93 15.40
N SER A 160 -15.43 -1.27 16.10
CA SER A 160 -16.49 -0.42 15.52
C SER A 160 -16.36 1.03 15.99
N SER A 161 -16.58 2.00 15.11
CA SER A 161 -16.64 3.43 15.47
C SER A 161 -17.62 4.19 14.56
N SER A 162 -17.75 5.50 14.76
CA SER A 162 -18.48 6.40 13.85
C SER A 162 -17.96 6.41 12.40
N ARG A 163 -16.76 5.88 12.13
CA ARG A 163 -16.19 5.72 10.78
C ARG A 163 -16.49 4.36 10.13
N GLY A 164 -17.26 3.50 10.79
CA GLY A 164 -17.58 2.13 10.38
C GLY A 164 -16.90 1.09 11.27
N ALA A 165 -16.91 -0.17 10.83
CA ALA A 165 -16.35 -1.30 11.59
C ALA A 165 -15.38 -2.15 10.77
N ILE A 166 -14.50 -2.88 11.46
CA ILE A 166 -13.48 -3.80 10.91
C ILE A 166 -13.49 -5.09 11.73
N GLY A 167 -13.44 -6.24 11.05
CA GLY A 167 -13.21 -7.55 11.65
C GLY A 167 -11.72 -7.90 11.63
N LEU A 168 -11.24 -8.50 12.73
CA LEU A 168 -9.84 -8.86 12.97
C LEU A 168 -9.76 -10.32 13.40
N THR A 169 -8.82 -11.10 12.88
CA THR A 169 -8.51 -12.45 13.38
C THR A 169 -7.04 -12.81 13.17
N PHE A 170 -6.54 -13.80 13.92
CA PHE A 170 -5.16 -14.28 13.82
C PHE A 170 -5.11 -15.67 13.18
N ILE A 171 -4.26 -15.83 12.16
CA ILE A 171 -4.02 -17.13 11.49
C ILE A 171 -2.84 -17.90 12.09
N ASP A 172 -1.93 -17.17 12.73
CA ASP A 172 -0.82 -17.66 13.54
C ASP A 172 -0.51 -16.63 14.66
N ASP A 173 0.54 -16.84 15.45
CA ASP A 173 0.85 -15.98 16.60
C ASP A 173 1.49 -14.62 16.24
N ALA A 174 1.77 -14.35 14.97
CA ALA A 174 2.37 -13.12 14.44
C ALA A 174 1.64 -12.50 13.24
N THR A 175 0.66 -13.19 12.63
CA THR A 175 -0.05 -12.74 11.43
C THR A 175 -1.53 -12.42 11.72
N LEU A 176 -1.85 -11.13 11.63
CA LEU A 176 -3.18 -10.56 11.77
C LEU A 176 -3.84 -10.38 10.40
N VAL A 177 -5.05 -10.92 10.23
CA VAL A 177 -5.92 -10.62 9.08
C VAL A 177 -6.98 -9.62 9.52
N ALA A 178 -7.06 -8.50 8.82
CA ALA A 178 -7.98 -7.40 9.08
C ALA A 178 -8.83 -7.13 7.85
N ALA A 179 -10.16 -7.15 7.99
CA ALA A 179 -11.08 -7.02 6.88
C ALA A 179 -12.29 -6.12 7.15
N ARG A 180 -12.79 -5.51 6.08
CA ARG A 180 -13.97 -4.64 6.02
C ARG A 180 -14.79 -5.02 4.79
N LYS A 181 -16.11 -4.96 4.89
CA LYS A 181 -17.05 -5.26 3.81
C LYS A 181 -18.15 -4.20 3.74
N ALA A 182 -18.28 -3.52 2.61
CA ALA A 182 -19.27 -2.46 2.35
C ALA A 182 -19.43 -1.42 3.49
N GLY A 183 -18.33 -1.08 4.17
CA GLY A 183 -18.32 -0.13 5.29
C GLY A 183 -18.36 -0.76 6.70
N ALA A 184 -18.78 -2.02 6.83
CA ALA A 184 -18.94 -2.76 8.08
C ALA A 184 -17.84 -3.82 8.30
N ALA A 185 -17.82 -4.43 9.50
CA ALA A 185 -17.02 -5.62 9.76
C ALA A 185 -17.70 -6.85 9.12
N PRO A 186 -16.94 -7.79 8.54
CA PRO A 186 -17.47 -9.10 8.18
C PRO A 186 -17.95 -9.85 9.43
N THR A 187 -18.89 -10.79 9.24
CA THR A 187 -19.24 -11.76 10.28
C THR A 187 -18.08 -12.72 10.56
N LYS A 188 -18.11 -13.39 11.71
CA LYS A 188 -17.10 -14.41 12.06
C LYS A 188 -16.97 -15.50 10.99
N ALA A 189 -18.10 -16.01 10.48
CA ALA A 189 -18.11 -17.01 9.41
C ALA A 189 -17.51 -16.49 8.09
N GLU A 190 -17.64 -15.20 7.78
CA GLU A 190 -16.97 -14.59 6.63
C GLU A 190 -15.46 -14.43 6.88
N MET A 191 -15.03 -14.09 8.10
CA MET A 191 -13.60 -14.09 8.46
C MET A 191 -13.00 -15.49 8.40
N ASP A 192 -13.69 -16.50 8.94
CA ASP A 192 -13.27 -17.89 8.90
C ASP A 192 -13.13 -18.39 7.45
N ALA A 193 -14.05 -17.99 6.57
CA ALA A 193 -13.95 -18.27 5.13
C ALA A 193 -12.78 -17.53 4.45
N ILE A 194 -12.54 -16.25 4.79
CA ILE A 194 -11.39 -15.47 4.28
C ILE A 194 -10.08 -16.16 4.65
N VAL A 195 -9.90 -16.57 5.91
CA VAL A 195 -8.62 -17.16 6.35
C VAL A 195 -8.43 -18.63 5.96
N ALA A 196 -9.50 -19.32 5.56
CA ALA A 196 -9.45 -20.69 5.03
C ALA A 196 -9.05 -20.77 3.54
N ALA A 197 -8.92 -19.62 2.86
CA ALA A 197 -8.56 -19.53 1.44
C ALA A 197 -7.15 -20.05 1.13
N LYS A 198 -6.97 -20.59 -0.08
CA LYS A 198 -5.78 -21.34 -0.54
C LYS A 198 -5.30 -20.85 -1.91
N ASP A 199 -4.13 -21.32 -2.35
CA ASP A 199 -3.66 -21.08 -3.72
C ASP A 199 -4.69 -21.65 -4.73
N GLY A 200 -5.19 -20.78 -5.62
CA GLY A 200 -6.37 -20.99 -6.47
C GLY A 200 -7.61 -20.19 -6.06
N ASP A 201 -7.74 -19.82 -4.78
CA ASP A 201 -8.79 -18.92 -4.28
C ASP A 201 -8.39 -17.44 -4.44
N GLY A 202 -9.36 -16.54 -4.31
CA GLY A 202 -9.12 -15.09 -4.30
C GLY A 202 -8.33 -14.62 -5.52
N ILE A 203 -7.38 -13.71 -5.33
CA ILE A 203 -6.53 -13.20 -6.41
C ILE A 203 -5.61 -14.28 -7.00
N THR A 204 -5.25 -15.33 -6.26
CA THR A 204 -4.41 -16.40 -6.81
C THR A 204 -5.11 -17.22 -7.89
N GLY A 205 -6.45 -17.22 -7.93
CA GLY A 205 -7.23 -17.73 -9.07
C GLY A 205 -7.24 -16.83 -10.31
N SER A 206 -6.85 -15.55 -10.19
CA SER A 206 -6.81 -14.59 -11.30
C SER A 206 -5.47 -14.63 -12.02
N LYS A 207 -5.38 -15.44 -13.08
CA LYS A 207 -4.17 -15.53 -13.93
C LYS A 207 -3.67 -14.15 -14.39
N GLY A 208 -4.56 -13.23 -14.75
CA GLY A 208 -4.17 -11.88 -15.19
C GLY A 208 -3.47 -11.06 -14.11
N PHE A 209 -3.89 -11.18 -12.84
CA PHE A 209 -3.18 -10.58 -11.70
C PHE A 209 -1.88 -11.30 -11.40
N MET A 210 -1.90 -12.64 -11.35
CA MET A 210 -0.71 -13.43 -11.01
C MET A 210 0.40 -13.31 -12.05
N ASP A 211 0.08 -13.24 -13.35
CA ASP A 211 1.05 -12.97 -14.43
C ASP A 211 1.74 -11.60 -14.28
N MET A 212 1.13 -10.65 -13.56
CA MET A 212 1.77 -9.39 -13.18
C MET A 212 2.57 -9.52 -11.88
N ILE A 213 2.01 -10.16 -10.85
CA ILE A 213 2.65 -10.32 -9.52
C ILE A 213 3.91 -11.20 -9.60
N ASP A 214 3.86 -12.34 -10.29
CA ASP A 214 5.01 -13.22 -10.51
C ASP A 214 6.08 -12.55 -11.40
N GLY A 215 5.74 -11.44 -12.06
CA GLY A 215 6.67 -10.54 -12.78
C GLY A 215 7.22 -9.38 -11.95
N LEU A 216 6.87 -9.27 -10.66
CA LEU A 216 7.38 -8.25 -9.73
C LEU A 216 8.34 -8.85 -8.70
N ASP A 217 9.35 -8.07 -8.34
CA ASP A 217 10.14 -8.31 -7.12
C ASP A 217 9.30 -7.91 -5.88
N THR A 218 8.50 -8.86 -5.40
CA THR A 218 7.63 -8.69 -4.22
C THR A 218 8.38 -8.62 -2.88
N THR A 219 9.73 -8.68 -2.90
CA THR A 219 10.59 -8.49 -1.72
C THR A 219 11.02 -7.04 -1.51
N ARG A 220 10.77 -6.15 -2.49
CA ARG A 220 11.05 -4.72 -2.38
C ARG A 220 10.15 -4.01 -1.37
N SER A 221 10.66 -2.89 -0.87
CA SER A 221 10.04 -2.03 0.16
C SER A 221 8.54 -1.75 -0.07
N VAL A 222 8.10 -1.58 -1.32
CA VAL A 222 6.69 -1.53 -1.75
C VAL A 222 6.53 -2.26 -3.09
N TRP A 223 5.38 -2.91 -3.33
CA TRP A 223 4.96 -3.37 -4.66
C TRP A 223 3.44 -3.27 -4.83
N PHE A 224 2.94 -3.15 -6.06
CA PHE A 224 1.50 -3.08 -6.30
C PHE A 224 1.05 -3.59 -7.68
N VAL A 225 -0.25 -3.90 -7.79
CA VAL A 225 -0.97 -4.14 -9.03
C VAL A 225 -2.36 -3.49 -8.95
N LEU A 226 -2.76 -2.72 -9.95
CA LEU A 226 -4.04 -2.01 -10.07
C LEU A 226 -4.79 -2.48 -11.33
N ASN A 227 -6.09 -2.68 -11.19
CA ASN A 227 -6.99 -3.09 -12.27
C ASN A 227 -7.56 -1.86 -13.00
N GLY A 228 -7.13 -1.60 -14.23
CA GLY A 228 -7.59 -0.45 -15.02
C GLY A 228 -9.02 -0.56 -15.55
N HIS A 229 -9.64 -1.74 -15.46
CA HIS A 229 -11.06 -1.95 -15.71
C HIS A 229 -11.95 -1.59 -14.50
N SER A 230 -11.35 -1.34 -13.32
CA SER A 230 -12.06 -0.85 -12.15
C SER A 230 -12.68 0.53 -12.39
N GLN A 231 -13.95 0.68 -12.01
CA GLN A 231 -14.59 2.00 -11.98
C GLN A 231 -13.91 2.93 -10.96
N THR A 232 -13.43 2.41 -9.83
CA THR A 232 -12.75 3.19 -8.79
C THR A 232 -11.44 3.79 -9.31
N ILE A 233 -10.67 3.02 -10.08
CA ILE A 233 -9.42 3.47 -10.70
C ILE A 233 -9.70 4.47 -11.84
N ARG A 234 -10.74 4.24 -12.65
CA ARG A 234 -11.18 5.16 -13.72
C ARG A 234 -11.68 6.50 -13.17
N ASP A 235 -12.52 6.48 -12.14
CA ASP A 235 -13.02 7.65 -11.41
C ASP A 235 -11.83 8.46 -10.84
N ALA A 236 -10.83 7.79 -10.25
CA ALA A 236 -9.62 8.42 -9.72
C ALA A 236 -8.69 9.00 -10.80
N GLY A 237 -8.55 8.30 -11.94
CA GLY A 237 -7.74 8.72 -13.09
C GLY A 237 -8.33 9.89 -13.89
N ARG A 238 -9.59 10.27 -13.62
CA ARG A 238 -10.34 11.36 -14.30
C ARG A 238 -10.37 11.22 -15.83
N GLY A 239 -10.33 9.99 -16.35
CA GLY A 239 -10.30 9.71 -17.80
C GLY A 239 -9.06 10.21 -18.55
N PHE A 240 -7.96 10.55 -17.86
CA PHE A 240 -6.73 11.03 -18.51
C PHE A 240 -5.77 9.92 -18.95
N LEU A 241 -5.99 8.69 -18.52
CA LEU A 241 -5.17 7.52 -18.84
C LEU A 241 -6.08 6.28 -18.87
N ASP A 242 -6.43 5.81 -20.07
CA ASP A 242 -7.02 4.48 -20.24
C ASP A 242 -5.90 3.43 -20.26
N PHE A 243 -6.00 2.45 -19.36
CA PHE A 243 -5.08 1.32 -19.25
C PHE A 243 -5.83 0.05 -18.83
N GLU A 244 -5.31 -1.12 -19.18
CA GLU A 244 -5.82 -2.43 -18.74
C GLU A 244 -5.39 -2.69 -17.29
N ALA A 245 -4.13 -2.39 -16.96
CA ALA A 245 -3.56 -2.53 -15.61
C ALA A 245 -2.36 -1.60 -15.38
N ALA A 246 -2.05 -1.32 -14.11
CA ALA A 246 -0.83 -0.62 -13.72
C ALA A 246 -0.18 -1.32 -12.52
N PHE A 247 1.12 -1.63 -12.61
CA PHE A 247 1.82 -2.49 -11.63
C PHE A 247 3.26 -2.02 -11.41
N GLY A 248 3.93 -2.46 -10.35
CA GLY A 248 5.33 -2.10 -10.12
C GLY A 248 5.87 -2.32 -8.72
N THR A 249 7.10 -1.87 -8.50
CA THR A 249 7.82 -1.92 -7.23
C THR A 249 8.47 -0.58 -6.89
N VAL A 250 8.69 -0.36 -5.59
CA VAL A 250 9.51 0.71 -5.07
C VAL A 250 10.46 0.09 -4.07
N ASP A 251 11.75 0.30 -4.25
CA ASP A 251 12.73 0.11 -3.18
C ASP A 251 13.18 1.45 -2.61
N ILE A 252 13.31 1.49 -1.28
CA ILE A 252 13.59 2.69 -0.50
C ILE A 252 14.71 2.35 0.49
N THR A 253 15.90 2.88 0.24
CA THR A 253 17.12 2.58 1.02
C THR A 253 17.84 3.87 1.41
N SER A 254 19.03 4.13 0.90
CA SER A 254 19.62 5.47 0.79
C SER A 254 19.30 6.13 -0.56
N SER A 255 18.71 5.36 -1.49
CA SER A 255 18.16 5.83 -2.75
C SER A 255 16.71 5.35 -2.93
N LEU A 256 16.00 5.95 -3.87
CA LEU A 256 14.73 5.46 -4.42
C LEU A 256 15.02 4.72 -5.74
N ASP A 257 14.60 3.46 -5.86
CA ASP A 257 14.59 2.67 -7.11
C ASP A 257 13.13 2.28 -7.40
N LEU A 258 12.60 2.71 -8.55
CA LEU A 258 11.16 2.96 -8.71
C LEU A 258 10.58 2.34 -9.99
N GLN A 259 10.49 1.00 -10.04
CA GLN A 259 9.97 0.24 -11.20
C GLN A 259 8.45 0.35 -11.32
N LEU A 260 7.93 0.60 -12.53
CA LEU A 260 6.49 0.50 -12.81
C LEU A 260 6.26 -0.17 -14.17
N SER A 261 5.00 -0.43 -14.49
CA SER A 261 4.49 -0.72 -15.83
C SER A 261 3.04 -0.26 -15.91
N ALA A 262 2.62 0.25 -17.06
CA ALA A 262 1.22 0.49 -17.39
C ALA A 262 0.89 -0.27 -18.68
N ARG A 263 -0.02 -1.24 -18.60
CA ARG A 263 -0.48 -2.04 -19.73
C ARG A 263 -1.62 -1.33 -20.45
N LEU A 264 -1.46 -1.06 -21.74
CA LEU A 264 -2.47 -0.39 -22.56
C LEU A 264 -3.18 -1.40 -23.48
N GLU A 265 -4.23 -0.95 -24.17
CA GLU A 265 -5.03 -1.79 -25.07
C GLU A 265 -4.24 -2.40 -26.25
N SER A 266 -3.13 -1.77 -26.66
CA SER A 266 -2.34 -2.17 -27.84
C SER A 266 -0.86 -1.80 -27.69
N GLU A 267 -0.01 -2.43 -28.51
CA GLU A 267 1.44 -2.14 -28.54
C GLU A 267 1.72 -0.75 -29.14
N ASP A 268 0.94 -0.31 -30.13
CA ASP A 268 1.05 1.03 -30.72
C ASP A 268 0.67 2.13 -29.72
N ALA A 269 -0.37 1.92 -28.89
CA ALA A 269 -0.69 2.83 -27.80
C ALA A 269 0.46 2.89 -26.78
N ALA A 270 1.04 1.74 -26.41
CA ALA A 270 2.17 1.69 -25.47
C ALA A 270 3.41 2.42 -26.03
N LYS A 271 3.73 2.20 -27.30
CA LYS A 271 4.81 2.90 -28.00
C LYS A 271 4.57 4.40 -28.11
N GLY A 272 3.39 4.82 -28.54
CA GLY A 272 3.02 6.23 -28.64
C GLY A 272 3.08 6.97 -27.29
N MET A 273 2.65 6.30 -26.21
CA MET A 273 2.78 6.81 -24.84
C MET A 273 4.25 6.88 -24.40
N ALA A 274 5.05 5.84 -24.64
CA ALA A 274 6.48 5.82 -24.31
C ALA A 274 7.25 6.92 -25.03
N ASP A 275 7.04 7.08 -26.34
CA ASP A 275 7.63 8.14 -27.16
C ASP A 275 7.22 9.55 -26.67
N GLY A 276 5.97 9.70 -26.19
CA GLY A 276 5.46 10.94 -25.60
C GLY A 276 6.14 11.30 -24.26
N PHE A 277 6.26 10.32 -23.37
CA PHE A 277 7.03 10.49 -22.13
C PHE A 277 8.51 10.75 -22.42
N GLY A 278 9.11 10.10 -23.42
CA GLY A 278 10.52 10.24 -23.78
C GLY A 278 10.87 11.67 -24.19
N ARG A 279 10.08 12.26 -25.11
CA ARG A 279 10.21 13.68 -25.48
C ARG A 279 10.03 14.63 -24.30
N THR A 280 9.15 14.28 -23.35
CA THR A 280 8.90 15.07 -22.14
C THR A 280 10.11 15.02 -21.20
N LEU A 281 10.67 13.83 -20.96
CA LEU A 281 11.88 13.64 -20.16
C LEU A 281 13.11 14.32 -20.77
N ASP A 282 13.27 14.27 -22.09
CA ASP A 282 14.35 14.96 -22.79
C ASP A 282 14.22 16.48 -22.70
N SER A 283 13.00 17.00 -22.57
CA SER A 283 12.75 18.42 -22.26
C SER A 283 13.13 18.73 -20.81
N MET A 284 12.68 17.91 -19.85
CA MET A 284 13.03 18.06 -18.43
C MET A 284 14.54 18.02 -18.19
N LYS A 285 15.27 17.10 -18.83
CA LYS A 285 16.75 16.97 -18.77
C LYS A 285 17.50 18.18 -19.35
N LYS A 286 16.84 19.01 -20.16
CA LYS A 286 17.36 20.28 -20.72
C LYS A 286 16.91 21.51 -19.94
N SER A 287 15.96 21.36 -19.01
CA SER A 287 15.37 22.44 -18.20
C SER A 287 16.21 22.78 -16.95
N LEU A 288 15.70 23.70 -16.11
CA LEU A 288 16.27 24.00 -14.78
C LEU A 288 16.28 22.79 -13.83
N LEU A 289 15.54 21.71 -14.11
CA LEU A 289 15.58 20.45 -13.34
C LEU A 289 16.76 19.53 -13.72
N LYS A 290 17.66 19.97 -14.60
CA LYS A 290 18.88 19.26 -14.99
C LYS A 290 19.80 19.01 -13.78
N GLY A 291 19.73 17.79 -13.25
CA GLY A 291 20.45 17.35 -12.05
C GLY A 291 19.55 16.61 -11.05
N VAL A 292 18.28 17.02 -10.94
CA VAL A 292 17.27 16.34 -10.10
C VAL A 292 16.85 15.01 -10.73
N ILE A 293 16.71 14.97 -12.05
CA ILE A 293 16.20 13.82 -12.82
C ILE A 293 17.29 13.33 -13.78
N THR A 294 18.20 12.49 -13.29
CA THR A 294 19.31 11.94 -14.09
C THR A 294 19.02 10.55 -14.64
N ASP A 295 18.61 9.62 -13.78
CA ASP A 295 18.48 8.19 -14.09
C ASP A 295 16.99 7.82 -14.21
N VAL A 296 16.43 8.22 -15.34
CA VAL A 296 15.00 8.07 -15.71
C VAL A 296 14.95 7.89 -17.22
N THR A 297 14.55 6.70 -17.70
CA THR A 297 14.28 6.45 -19.13
C THR A 297 12.79 6.14 -19.36
N VAL A 298 12.38 5.76 -20.57
CA VAL A 298 11.04 5.19 -20.84
C VAL A 298 11.11 4.24 -22.03
N GLU A 299 10.43 3.10 -21.94
CA GLU A 299 10.36 2.10 -23.02
C GLU A 299 8.93 1.53 -23.16
N SER A 300 8.64 0.96 -24.33
CA SER A 300 7.45 0.13 -24.58
C SER A 300 7.89 -1.30 -24.86
N LYS A 301 7.28 -2.28 -24.20
CA LYS A 301 7.52 -3.72 -24.44
C LYS A 301 6.20 -4.45 -24.58
N GLY A 302 5.83 -4.72 -25.83
CA GLY A 302 4.47 -5.14 -26.18
C GLY A 302 3.45 -4.09 -25.71
N LYS A 303 2.36 -4.54 -25.08
CA LYS A 303 1.35 -3.66 -24.46
C LYS A 303 1.83 -2.86 -23.24
N ASP A 304 2.99 -3.16 -22.64
CA ASP A 304 3.46 -2.51 -21.41
C ASP A 304 4.31 -1.26 -21.70
N VAL A 305 3.93 -0.10 -21.16
CA VAL A 305 4.82 1.06 -20.99
C VAL A 305 5.61 0.86 -19.70
N ARG A 306 6.95 0.72 -19.77
CA ARG A 306 7.79 0.27 -18.65
C ARG A 306 8.71 1.35 -18.10
N LEU A 307 9.03 1.23 -16.80
CA LEU A 307 9.27 2.32 -15.85
C LEU A 307 10.23 1.83 -14.68
N HIS A 308 10.96 2.70 -13.94
CA HIS A 308 12.44 2.59 -13.65
C HIS A 308 13.13 3.94 -13.40
N ALA A 309 12.69 4.73 -12.43
CA ALA A 309 13.48 5.90 -12.00
C ALA A 309 14.39 5.52 -10.84
N LYS A 310 15.61 6.05 -10.86
CA LYS A 310 16.53 6.01 -9.72
C LYS A 310 16.87 7.43 -9.26
N MET A 311 16.73 7.67 -7.96
CA MET A 311 17.04 8.96 -7.35
C MET A 311 17.90 8.77 -6.10
N THR A 312 19.01 9.51 -6.04
CA THR A 312 19.86 9.61 -4.85
C THR A 312 19.16 10.38 -3.73
N ARG A 313 19.65 10.24 -2.49
CA ARG A 313 19.19 11.01 -1.32
C ARG A 313 19.11 12.52 -1.61
N ASP A 314 20.14 13.07 -2.25
CA ASP A 314 20.22 14.50 -2.55
C ASP A 314 19.17 14.94 -3.56
N GLN A 315 18.92 14.15 -4.60
CA GLN A 315 17.87 14.41 -5.60
C GLN A 315 16.47 14.33 -4.99
N LEU A 316 16.25 13.40 -4.05
CA LEU A 316 14.99 13.29 -3.30
C LEU A 316 14.77 14.49 -2.37
N THR A 317 15.83 14.98 -1.72
CA THR A 317 15.77 16.20 -0.91
C THR A 317 15.49 17.44 -1.77
N GLN A 318 16.19 17.60 -2.90
CA GLN A 318 15.93 18.68 -3.86
C GLN A 318 14.50 18.66 -4.40
N LEU A 319 13.96 17.48 -4.73
CA LEU A 319 12.56 17.33 -5.17
C LEU A 319 11.57 17.68 -4.05
N ALA A 320 11.83 17.23 -2.82
CA ALA A 320 10.99 17.53 -1.67
C ALA A 320 10.97 19.03 -1.34
N ASP A 321 12.11 19.72 -1.42
CA ASP A 321 12.20 21.16 -1.14
C ASP A 321 11.61 22.00 -2.28
N PHE A 322 11.76 21.58 -3.55
CA PHE A 322 11.03 22.15 -4.68
C PHE A 322 9.51 22.05 -4.48
N ALA A 323 9.01 20.86 -4.09
CA ALA A 323 7.59 20.65 -3.81
C ALA A 323 7.07 21.50 -2.63
N LYS A 324 7.84 21.61 -1.54
CA LYS A 324 7.53 22.53 -0.42
C LYS A 324 7.45 23.98 -0.88
N GLY A 325 8.38 24.44 -1.71
CA GLY A 325 8.38 25.80 -2.27
C GLY A 325 7.17 26.08 -3.16
N MET A 326 6.83 25.15 -4.05
CA MET A 326 5.65 25.27 -4.92
C MET A 326 4.34 25.30 -4.13
N LEU A 327 4.19 24.41 -3.13
CA LEU A 327 3.01 24.39 -2.25
C LEU A 327 2.93 25.63 -1.35
N GLY A 328 4.06 26.12 -0.85
CA GLY A 328 4.13 27.34 -0.02
C GLY A 328 3.72 28.62 -0.78
N ASN A 329 3.89 28.64 -2.10
CA ASN A 329 3.43 29.73 -2.96
C ASN A 329 1.98 29.57 -3.44
N LEU A 330 1.42 28.35 -3.42
CA LEU A 330 0.00 28.07 -3.74
C LEU A 330 -0.95 28.24 -2.54
N LEU A 331 -0.40 28.49 -1.35
CA LEU A 331 -1.13 28.67 -0.08
C LEU A 331 -0.94 30.09 0.51
N ARG A 332 -0.59 31.06 -0.34
CA ARG A 332 -0.41 32.48 -0.05
C ARG A 332 -1.26 33.33 -0.98
#